data_AF-A0A3E0H197-F1
#
_entry.id   AF-A0A3E0H197-F1
#
_cell.length_a   1.000
_cell.length_b   1.000
_cell.length_c   1.000
_cell.angle_alpha   90.00
_cell.angle_beta   90.00
_cell.angle_gamma   90.00
#
_symmetry.space_group_name_H-M   'P 1'
#
loop_
_entity.id
_entity.type
_entity.pdbx_description
1 polymer ?
#
loop_
_entity_poly.entity_id
_entity_poly.type
_entity_poly.pdbx_seq_one_letter_code
_entity_poly.pdbx_strand_id
1 'polypeptide(L)'
;MSTQPTVVLVHGAFADSSSWNGVAADLAGRGFHVIAAANPLRGLGSDSAAVKALVQSIDGPVVLAGHSYGGAVITNAAAGEPNVKALVYVAGFLPDEGESALELTNKFPGATLGETLQTVKLADGNTDFYVRQELFRNQFAADVPEAQAALMAVTQRPVTEAALTETSGVPAWRTVPAWSLIPTGDKNIPLAAQEFMAQRADAEVVKVADASHAVLVSRPDKVADLIAAAAR
;
A
#
# COMPACT_ATOMS: atom_id res chain seq x y z
N MET A 1 -31.01 6.02 -3.99
CA MET A 1 -29.88 5.95 -4.94
C MET A 1 -28.66 5.61 -4.12
N SER A 2 -27.93 4.54 -4.44
CA SER A 2 -26.68 4.24 -3.74
C SER A 2 -25.69 5.37 -4.02
N THR A 3 -25.16 6.03 -2.98
CA THR A 3 -24.13 7.05 -3.15
C THR A 3 -22.83 6.35 -3.54
N GLN A 4 -22.25 6.73 -4.67
CA GLN A 4 -20.97 6.21 -5.12
C GLN A 4 -19.91 6.41 -4.01
N PRO A 5 -19.14 5.37 -3.63
CA PRO A 5 -18.21 5.50 -2.52
C PRO A 5 -17.05 6.44 -2.86
N THR A 6 -16.51 7.08 -1.82
CA THR A 6 -15.23 7.78 -1.92
C THR A 6 -14.10 6.78 -1.86
N VAL A 7 -13.16 6.89 -2.79
CA VAL A 7 -11.94 6.07 -2.80
C VAL A 7 -10.82 6.83 -2.10
N VAL A 8 -10.26 6.23 -1.05
CA VAL A 8 -9.08 6.76 -0.35
C VAL A 8 -7.86 5.90 -0.70
N LEU A 9 -6.87 6.51 -1.35
CA LEU A 9 -5.64 5.85 -1.80
C LEU A 9 -4.50 6.16 -0.81
N VAL A 10 -3.85 5.13 -0.29
CA VAL A 10 -2.78 5.23 0.71
C VAL A 10 -1.50 4.62 0.14
N HIS A 11 -0.49 5.48 -0.11
CA HIS A 11 0.80 5.02 -0.61
C HIS A 11 1.61 4.29 0.47
N GLY A 12 2.56 3.46 0.03
CA GLY A 12 3.49 2.76 0.90
C GLY A 12 4.83 3.46 1.08
N ALA A 13 5.77 2.72 1.68
CA ALA A 13 7.16 3.12 1.85
C ALA A 13 7.84 3.38 0.49
N PHE A 14 8.74 4.36 0.44
CA PHE A 14 9.48 4.78 -0.76
C PHE A 14 8.63 5.30 -1.92
N ALA A 15 7.33 5.50 -1.68
CA ALA A 15 6.39 6.15 -2.58
C ALA A 15 5.79 7.39 -1.91
N ASP A 16 5.09 8.19 -2.70
CA ASP A 16 4.27 9.32 -2.23
C ASP A 16 2.88 9.26 -2.88
N SER A 17 2.00 10.21 -2.56
CA SER A 17 0.65 10.27 -3.13
C SER A 17 0.62 10.36 -4.67
N SER A 18 1.67 10.89 -5.30
CA SER A 18 1.75 11.01 -6.76
C SER A 18 1.96 9.67 -7.47
N SER A 19 2.41 8.63 -6.74
CA SER A 19 2.45 7.25 -7.25
C SER A 19 1.07 6.75 -7.70
N TRP A 20 0.00 7.33 -7.17
CA TRP A 20 -1.38 7.04 -7.55
C TRP A 20 -1.90 7.84 -8.74
N ASN A 21 -1.13 8.75 -9.35
CA ASN A 21 -1.64 9.67 -10.38
C ASN A 21 -2.42 8.98 -11.50
N GLY A 22 -1.89 7.86 -12.04
CA GLY A 22 -2.56 7.11 -13.11
C GLY A 22 -3.88 6.49 -12.65
N VAL A 23 -3.88 5.86 -11.47
CA VAL A 23 -5.06 5.23 -10.86
C VAL A 23 -6.11 6.28 -10.50
N ALA A 24 -5.71 7.39 -9.90
CA ALA A 24 -6.59 8.48 -9.49
C ALA A 24 -7.24 9.15 -10.70
N ALA A 25 -6.48 9.39 -11.78
CA ALA A 25 -7.01 9.94 -13.02
C ALA A 25 -8.06 9.01 -13.65
N ASP A 26 -7.80 7.70 -13.70
CA ASP A 26 -8.73 6.70 -14.22
C ASP A 26 -10.02 6.66 -13.37
N LEU A 27 -9.91 6.48 -12.05
CA LEU A 27 -11.06 6.42 -11.14
C LEU A 27 -11.91 7.71 -11.17
N ALA A 28 -11.27 8.89 -11.23
CA ALA A 28 -11.99 10.15 -11.40
C ALA A 28 -12.72 10.21 -12.74
N GLY A 29 -12.11 9.71 -13.82
CA GLY A 29 -12.77 9.55 -15.14
C GLY A 29 -13.98 8.61 -15.10
N ARG A 30 -14.01 7.65 -14.18
CA ARG A 30 -15.15 6.76 -13.90
C ARG A 30 -16.19 7.37 -12.94
N GLY A 31 -15.99 8.62 -12.50
CA GLY A 31 -16.93 9.36 -11.65
C GLY A 31 -16.75 9.15 -10.14
N PHE A 32 -15.72 8.43 -9.69
CA PHE A 32 -15.45 8.30 -8.26
C PHE A 32 -14.91 9.61 -7.68
N HIS A 33 -15.31 9.93 -6.46
CA HIS A 33 -14.55 10.88 -5.65
C HIS A 33 -13.30 10.17 -5.12
N VAL A 34 -12.12 10.75 -5.34
CA VAL A 34 -10.83 10.12 -5.02
C VAL A 34 -10.00 11.06 -4.16
N ILE A 35 -9.46 10.53 -3.06
CA ILE A 35 -8.53 11.23 -2.17
C ILE A 35 -7.25 10.40 -2.07
N ALA A 36 -6.11 10.97 -2.48
CA ALA A 36 -4.81 10.37 -2.23
C ALA A 36 -4.25 10.89 -0.91
N ALA A 37 -4.28 10.06 0.14
CA ALA A 37 -3.77 10.42 1.45
C ALA A 37 -2.25 10.54 1.43
N ALA A 38 -1.73 11.60 2.07
CA ALA A 38 -0.30 11.79 2.28
C ALA A 38 0.13 11.00 3.52
N ASN A 39 0.49 9.73 3.32
CA ASN A 39 0.90 8.83 4.38
C ASN A 39 2.25 9.30 4.98
N PRO A 40 2.35 9.58 6.29
CA PRO A 40 3.57 10.12 6.89
C PRO A 40 4.76 9.16 6.87
N LEU A 41 4.50 7.85 6.89
CA LEU A 41 5.49 6.76 6.94
C LEU A 41 6.31 6.73 8.24
N ARG A 42 5.73 7.13 9.37
CA ARG A 42 6.45 7.38 10.64
C ARG A 42 6.20 6.33 11.72
N GLY A 43 5.04 5.70 11.72
CA GLY A 43 4.64 4.68 12.69
C GLY A 43 3.30 4.10 12.28
N LEU A 44 3.12 2.78 12.37
CA LEU A 44 1.88 2.12 11.96
C LEU A 44 0.69 2.66 12.75
N GLY A 45 0.84 2.87 14.06
CA GLY A 45 -0.21 3.44 14.89
C GLY A 45 -0.57 4.88 14.48
N SER A 46 0.43 5.77 14.36
CA SER A 46 0.18 7.17 14.03
C SER A 46 -0.36 7.35 12.61
N ASP A 47 0.18 6.61 11.65
CA ASP A 47 -0.18 6.72 10.24
C ASP A 47 -1.62 6.21 10.02
N SER A 48 -1.99 5.12 10.68
CA SER A 48 -3.36 4.58 10.67
C SER A 48 -4.35 5.52 11.35
N ALA A 49 -3.97 6.16 12.45
CA ALA A 49 -4.81 7.15 13.11
C ALA A 49 -5.08 8.37 12.22
N ALA A 50 -4.07 8.84 11.48
CA ALA A 50 -4.22 9.95 10.53
C ALA A 50 -5.17 9.59 9.37
N VAL A 51 -5.01 8.40 8.78
CA VAL A 51 -5.92 7.91 7.72
C VAL A 51 -7.33 7.68 8.26
N LYS A 52 -7.48 7.15 9.47
CA LYS A 52 -8.79 6.97 10.12
C LYS A 52 -9.51 8.30 10.34
N ALA A 53 -8.81 9.35 10.78
CA ALA A 53 -9.39 10.68 10.92
C ALA A 53 -9.88 11.25 9.57
N LEU A 54 -9.12 11.02 8.49
CA LEU A 54 -9.58 11.36 7.13
C LEU A 54 -10.85 10.58 6.75
N VAL A 55 -10.88 9.26 6.98
CA VAL A 55 -12.04 8.40 6.69
C VAL A 55 -13.28 8.85 7.45
N GLN A 56 -13.14 9.25 8.71
CA GLN A 56 -14.24 9.73 9.56
C GLN A 56 -14.78 11.10 9.13
N SER A 57 -14.00 11.88 8.38
CA SER A 57 -14.44 13.17 7.83
C SER A 57 -15.28 13.02 6.55
N ILE A 58 -15.35 11.82 5.97
CA ILE A 58 -16.06 11.56 4.72
C ILE A 58 -17.49 11.10 5.02
N ASP A 59 -18.46 11.84 4.50
CA ASP A 59 -19.86 11.44 4.52
C ASP A 59 -20.10 10.31 3.51
N GLY A 60 -20.61 9.17 3.99
CA GLY A 60 -21.01 8.04 3.15
C GLY A 60 -19.95 6.93 3.01
N PRO A 61 -20.16 5.99 2.09
CA PRO A 61 -19.33 4.78 2.00
C PRO A 61 -17.92 5.09 1.47
N VAL A 62 -16.92 4.37 2.00
CA VAL A 62 -15.50 4.51 1.66
C VAL A 62 -14.92 3.18 1.18
N VAL A 63 -14.11 3.24 0.12
CA VAL A 63 -13.20 2.16 -0.28
C VAL A 63 -11.78 2.61 0.04
N LEU A 64 -11.04 1.81 0.81
CA LEU A 64 -9.64 2.07 1.12
C LEU A 64 -8.76 1.21 0.24
N ALA A 65 -7.83 1.83 -0.49
CA ALA A 65 -6.82 1.12 -1.27
C ALA A 65 -5.42 1.46 -0.74
N GLY A 66 -4.67 0.44 -0.35
CA GLY A 66 -3.34 0.57 0.25
C GLY A 66 -2.27 -0.11 -0.59
N HIS A 67 -1.24 0.64 -0.97
CA HIS A 67 -0.06 0.08 -1.64
C HIS A 67 1.02 -0.29 -0.62
N SER A 68 1.61 -1.48 -0.73
CA SER A 68 2.75 -1.88 0.11
C SER A 68 2.44 -1.71 1.62
N TYR A 69 3.28 -0.96 2.35
CA TYR A 69 3.03 -0.52 3.73
C TYR A 69 1.65 0.12 3.95
N GLY A 70 1.14 0.86 2.96
CA GLY A 70 -0.21 1.42 2.98
C GLY A 70 -1.31 0.37 3.19
N GLY A 71 -1.06 -0.89 2.81
CA GLY A 71 -1.93 -2.03 3.15
C GLY A 71 -2.09 -2.25 4.65
N ALA A 72 -0.98 -2.24 5.40
CA ALA A 72 -1.02 -2.33 6.87
C ALA A 72 -1.73 -1.10 7.48
N VAL A 73 -1.51 0.09 6.92
CA VAL A 73 -2.17 1.33 7.37
C VAL A 73 -3.69 1.25 7.19
N ILE A 74 -4.19 0.85 6.01
CA ILE A 74 -5.64 0.72 5.80
C ILE A 74 -6.26 -0.40 6.66
N THR A 75 -5.50 -1.48 6.92
CA THR A 75 -5.94 -2.60 7.78
C THR A 75 -6.29 -2.12 9.18
N ASN A 76 -5.47 -1.22 9.73
CA ASN A 76 -5.64 -0.68 11.08
C ASN A 76 -6.59 0.53 11.10
N ALA A 77 -6.54 1.39 10.09
CA ALA A 77 -7.41 2.56 9.98
C ALA A 77 -8.89 2.18 9.86
N ALA A 78 -9.20 1.11 9.13
CA ALA A 78 -10.57 0.65 8.91
C ALA A 78 -11.17 -0.12 10.09
N ALA A 79 -10.36 -0.52 11.09
CA ALA A 79 -10.85 -1.32 12.21
C ALA A 79 -11.90 -0.55 13.01
N GLY A 80 -13.12 -1.11 13.04
CA GLY A 80 -14.27 -0.51 13.71
C GLY A 80 -14.95 0.64 12.96
N GLU A 81 -14.56 0.94 11.72
CA GLU A 81 -15.14 2.04 10.94
C GLU A 81 -16.34 1.58 10.09
N PRO A 82 -17.58 1.96 10.44
CA PRO A 82 -18.78 1.42 9.78
C PRO A 82 -18.97 1.93 8.36
N ASN A 83 -18.32 3.03 7.97
CA ASN A 83 -18.42 3.61 6.64
C ASN A 83 -17.45 2.98 5.64
N VAL A 84 -16.44 2.24 6.07
CA VAL A 84 -15.54 1.49 5.17
C VAL A 84 -16.25 0.23 4.67
N LYS A 85 -16.35 0.08 3.34
CA LYS A 85 -17.08 -1.02 2.68
C LYS A 85 -16.19 -2.03 1.98
N ALA A 86 -14.95 -1.66 1.67
CA ALA A 86 -14.00 -2.52 1.00
C ALA A 86 -12.55 -2.12 1.30
N LEU A 87 -11.67 -3.12 1.31
CA LEU A 87 -10.22 -2.96 1.42
C LEU A 87 -9.54 -3.51 0.17
N VAL A 88 -8.70 -2.72 -0.48
CA VAL A 88 -7.96 -3.12 -1.69
C VAL A 88 -6.47 -3.03 -1.41
N TYR A 89 -5.80 -4.16 -1.43
CA TYR A 89 -4.36 -4.27 -1.20
C TYR A 89 -3.63 -4.36 -2.52
N VAL A 90 -2.71 -3.44 -2.78
CA VAL A 90 -1.96 -3.37 -4.05
C VAL A 90 -0.49 -3.61 -3.76
N ALA A 91 0.05 -4.77 -4.15
CA ALA A 91 1.40 -5.18 -3.74
C ALA A 91 1.62 -4.97 -2.23
N GLY A 92 0.59 -5.29 -1.42
CA GLY A 92 0.39 -4.74 -0.08
C GLY A 92 0.54 -5.76 1.05
N PHE A 93 0.79 -5.27 2.26
CA PHE A 93 0.70 -6.08 3.48
C PHE A 93 -0.75 -6.19 3.97
N LEU A 94 -1.18 -7.40 4.34
CA LEU A 94 -2.43 -7.67 5.05
C LEU A 94 -2.09 -8.34 6.40
N PRO A 95 -1.54 -7.57 7.36
CA PRO A 95 -1.10 -8.14 8.64
C PRO A 95 -2.29 -8.66 9.44
N ASP A 96 -2.05 -9.69 10.25
CA ASP A 96 -2.92 -10.08 11.34
C ASP A 96 -2.48 -9.40 12.65
N GLU A 97 -3.31 -9.52 13.69
CA GLU A 97 -3.02 -8.98 15.01
C GLU A 97 -1.66 -9.48 15.52
N GLY A 98 -0.81 -8.54 15.93
CA GLY A 98 0.54 -8.81 16.43
C GLY A 98 1.62 -8.94 15.36
N GLU A 99 1.29 -8.97 14.06
CA GLU A 99 2.29 -9.03 12.99
C GLU A 99 2.77 -7.64 12.55
N SER A 100 4.03 -7.55 12.09
CA SER A 100 4.60 -6.34 11.48
C SER A 100 4.95 -6.54 10.00
N ALA A 101 5.09 -5.45 9.24
CA ALA A 101 5.47 -5.51 7.83
C ALA A 101 6.87 -6.15 7.64
N LEU A 102 7.81 -5.85 8.53
CA LEU A 102 9.16 -6.40 8.46
C LEU A 102 9.17 -7.91 8.79
N GLU A 103 8.40 -8.35 9.78
CA GLU A 103 8.24 -9.77 10.09
C GLU A 103 7.66 -10.52 8.88
N LEU A 104 6.59 -10.01 8.29
CA LEU A 104 5.93 -10.62 7.11
C LEU A 104 6.86 -10.70 5.90
N THR A 105 7.70 -9.68 5.69
CA THR A 105 8.72 -9.68 4.62
C THR A 105 9.73 -10.81 4.83
N ASN A 106 10.14 -11.05 6.07
CA ASN A 106 11.17 -12.05 6.42
C ASN A 106 10.62 -13.46 6.63
N LYS A 107 9.29 -13.62 6.66
CA LYS A 107 8.61 -14.91 6.88
C LYS A 107 8.84 -15.92 5.76
N PHE A 108 9.10 -15.44 4.54
CA PHE A 108 9.33 -16.26 3.36
C PHE A 108 10.58 -15.78 2.59
N PRO A 109 11.33 -16.68 1.93
CA PRO A 109 12.46 -16.27 1.11
C PRO A 109 12.00 -15.49 -0.14
N GLY A 110 12.86 -14.61 -0.66
CA GLY A 110 12.67 -13.93 -1.95
C GLY A 110 12.72 -12.40 -1.90
N ALA A 111 12.67 -11.80 -0.71
CA ALA A 111 12.85 -10.36 -0.56
C ALA A 111 14.34 -9.99 -0.75
N THR A 112 14.60 -8.98 -1.58
CA THR A 112 15.96 -8.44 -1.82
C THR A 112 16.09 -6.97 -1.43
N LEU A 113 14.98 -6.34 -1.03
CA LEU A 113 14.92 -4.92 -0.66
C LEU A 113 16.01 -4.52 0.34
N GLY A 114 16.22 -5.31 1.38
CA GLY A 114 17.20 -5.02 2.44
C GLY A 114 18.62 -4.76 1.94
N GLU A 115 19.03 -5.40 0.85
CA GLU A 115 20.37 -5.26 0.24
C GLU A 115 20.55 -3.91 -0.47
N THR A 116 19.45 -3.23 -0.77
CA THR A 116 19.39 -1.97 -1.53
C THR A 116 19.17 -0.74 -0.66
N LEU A 117 18.93 -0.93 0.64
CA LEU A 117 18.63 0.16 1.56
C LEU A 117 19.89 0.89 1.99
N GLN A 118 19.72 2.19 2.21
CA GLN A 118 20.62 3.03 3.00
C GLN A 118 19.84 3.63 4.17
N THR A 119 20.55 3.99 5.24
CA THR A 119 19.93 4.46 6.48
C THR A 119 20.31 5.89 6.79
N VAL A 120 19.38 6.63 7.41
CA VAL A 120 19.61 7.98 7.96
C VAL A 120 19.16 7.98 9.40
N LYS A 121 20.05 8.35 10.33
CA LYS A 121 19.69 8.53 11.74
C LYS A 121 18.97 9.85 11.94
N LEU A 122 17.81 9.81 12.58
CA LEU A 122 16.97 10.97 12.87
C LEU A 122 17.27 11.53 14.26
N ALA A 123 16.89 12.79 14.48
CA ALA A 123 17.14 13.50 15.74
C ALA A 123 16.30 12.95 16.91
N ASP A 124 15.18 12.30 16.63
CA ASP A 124 14.29 11.66 17.60
C ASP A 124 14.74 10.24 17.99
N GLY A 125 15.86 9.76 17.44
CA GLY A 125 16.42 8.43 17.67
C GLY A 125 15.91 7.35 16.70
N ASN A 126 14.95 7.67 15.82
CA ASN A 126 14.52 6.76 14.77
C ASN A 126 15.57 6.60 13.67
N THR A 127 15.39 5.58 12.84
CA THR A 127 16.16 5.36 11.61
C THR A 127 15.23 5.46 10.42
N ASP A 128 15.55 6.33 9.47
CA ASP A 128 14.93 6.33 8.15
C ASP A 128 15.63 5.36 7.21
N PHE A 129 14.83 4.62 6.46
CA PHE A 129 15.28 3.84 5.32
C PHE A 129 14.98 4.57 4.02
N TYR A 130 15.93 4.47 3.09
CA TYR A 130 15.78 4.87 1.69
C TYR A 130 16.23 3.71 0.82
N VAL A 131 15.60 3.52 -0.32
CA VAL A 131 16.18 2.71 -1.40
C VAL A 131 17.25 3.55 -2.07
N ARG A 132 18.47 3.03 -2.20
CA ARG A 132 19.55 3.72 -2.91
C ARG A 132 19.11 4.06 -4.34
N GLN A 133 19.25 5.32 -4.75
CA GLN A 133 18.61 5.84 -5.97
C GLN A 133 19.08 5.09 -7.23
N GLU A 134 20.36 4.74 -7.30
CA GLU A 134 20.97 4.00 -8.40
C GLU A 134 20.46 2.54 -8.52
N LEU A 135 19.85 2.01 -7.46
CA LEU A 135 19.24 0.68 -7.43
C LEU A 135 17.71 0.71 -7.50
N PHE A 136 17.11 1.89 -7.30
CA PHE A 136 15.67 2.05 -7.13
C PHE A 136 14.86 1.43 -8.26
N ARG A 137 15.21 1.71 -9.51
CA ARG A 137 14.47 1.16 -10.65
C ARG A 137 14.48 -0.35 -10.65
N ASN A 138 15.64 -0.98 -10.52
CA ASN A 138 15.75 -2.45 -10.60
C ASN A 138 15.12 -3.16 -9.40
N GLN A 139 15.04 -2.49 -8.25
CA GLN A 139 14.46 -3.03 -7.02
C GLN A 139 12.95 -2.82 -6.96
N PHE A 140 12.49 -1.57 -7.13
CA PHE A 140 11.14 -1.14 -6.80
C PHE A 140 10.24 -1.00 -8.04
N ALA A 141 10.81 -0.58 -9.18
CA ALA A 141 10.07 -0.07 -10.33
C ALA A 141 10.58 -0.62 -11.67
N ALA A 142 10.90 -1.92 -11.72
CA ALA A 142 11.66 -2.53 -12.81
C ALA A 142 10.96 -2.44 -14.18
N ASP A 143 9.63 -2.37 -14.18
CA ASP A 143 8.78 -2.26 -15.37
C ASP A 143 8.22 -0.83 -15.58
N VAL A 144 8.74 0.16 -14.87
CA VAL A 144 8.45 1.59 -15.09
C VAL A 144 9.49 2.20 -16.04
N PRO A 145 9.10 3.11 -16.96
CA PRO A 145 10.05 3.83 -17.82
C PRO A 145 11.16 4.50 -17.02
N GLU A 146 12.39 4.42 -17.52
CA GLU A 146 13.60 4.83 -16.80
C GLU A 146 13.53 6.27 -16.27
N ALA A 147 13.12 7.23 -17.10
CA ALA A 147 13.02 8.63 -16.71
C ALA A 147 12.01 8.85 -15.57
N GLN A 148 10.90 8.11 -15.58
CA GLN A 148 9.90 8.20 -14.51
C GLN A 148 10.39 7.51 -13.23
N ALA A 149 11.03 6.34 -13.34
CA ALA A 149 11.60 5.64 -12.20
C ALA A 149 12.75 6.44 -11.54
N ALA A 150 13.53 7.19 -12.32
CA ALA A 150 14.55 8.10 -11.80
C ALA A 150 13.93 9.24 -10.99
N LEU A 151 12.82 9.84 -11.46
CA LEU A 151 12.08 10.83 -10.68
C LEU A 151 11.51 10.24 -9.40
N MET A 152 10.90 9.06 -9.47
CA MET A 152 10.40 8.34 -8.29
C MET A 152 11.52 8.07 -7.26
N ALA A 153 12.72 7.71 -7.72
CA ALA A 153 13.86 7.50 -6.83
C ALA A 153 14.27 8.78 -6.09
N VAL A 154 14.18 9.94 -6.75
CA VAL A 154 14.48 11.25 -6.16
C VAL A 154 13.38 11.71 -5.21
N THR A 155 12.11 11.50 -5.57
CA THR A 155 10.96 11.95 -4.77
C THR A 155 10.48 10.93 -3.74
N GLN A 156 11.12 9.75 -3.67
CA GLN A 156 10.77 8.72 -2.71
C GLN A 156 10.67 9.30 -1.29
N ARG A 157 9.65 8.88 -0.55
CA ARG A 157 9.56 9.22 0.87
C ARG A 157 10.22 8.13 1.70
N PRO A 158 11.12 8.48 2.64
CA PRO A 158 11.68 7.50 3.53
C PRO A 158 10.61 6.93 4.47
N VAL A 159 10.86 5.72 4.96
CA VAL A 159 10.04 5.06 5.98
C VAL A 159 10.88 4.83 7.23
N THR A 160 10.30 4.97 8.42
CA THR A 160 11.03 4.73 9.66
C THR A 160 11.09 3.23 9.88
N GLU A 161 12.15 2.79 10.53
CA GLU A 161 12.24 1.44 11.09
C GLU A 161 11.03 1.12 11.99
N ALA A 162 10.60 2.08 12.82
CA ALA A 162 9.41 1.97 13.65
C ALA A 162 8.14 1.65 12.84
N ALA A 163 7.89 2.35 11.73
CA ALA A 163 6.73 2.10 10.88
C ALA A 163 6.69 0.66 10.35
N LEU A 164 7.84 0.05 10.06
CA LEU A 164 7.92 -1.31 9.56
C LEU A 164 7.88 -2.39 10.64
N THR A 165 8.19 -2.04 11.90
CA THR A 165 8.35 -2.99 13.02
C THR A 165 7.21 -2.92 14.04
N GLU A 166 6.48 -1.81 14.11
CA GLU A 166 5.23 -1.73 14.87
C GLU A 166 4.25 -2.80 14.41
N THR A 167 3.59 -3.42 15.39
CA THR A 167 2.68 -4.53 15.16
C THR A 167 1.26 -4.04 14.91
N SER A 168 0.55 -4.74 14.03
CA SER A 168 -0.85 -4.45 13.73
C SER A 168 -1.76 -4.82 14.91
N GLY A 169 -2.84 -4.06 15.09
CA GLY A 169 -3.96 -4.45 15.94
C GLY A 169 -4.89 -5.45 15.25
N VAL A 170 -6.08 -5.63 15.81
CA VAL A 170 -7.15 -6.46 15.20
C VAL A 170 -7.42 -5.98 13.78
N PRO A 171 -7.23 -6.83 12.75
CA PRO A 171 -7.29 -6.38 11.38
C PRO A 171 -8.72 -6.22 10.87
N ALA A 172 -8.98 -5.15 10.11
CA ALA A 172 -10.30 -4.88 9.54
C ALA A 172 -10.76 -5.91 8.50
N TRP A 173 -9.85 -6.60 7.82
CA TRP A 173 -10.21 -7.61 6.81
C TRP A 173 -10.98 -8.81 7.38
N ARG A 174 -11.01 -8.99 8.72
CA ARG A 174 -11.86 -10.00 9.36
C ARG A 174 -13.36 -9.72 9.24
N THR A 175 -13.75 -8.47 9.03
CA THR A 175 -15.16 -8.04 8.95
C THR A 175 -15.49 -7.20 7.72
N VAL A 176 -14.48 -6.69 7.02
CA VAL A 176 -14.61 -5.90 5.79
C VAL A 176 -14.08 -6.71 4.61
N PRO A 177 -14.86 -6.86 3.51
CA PRO A 177 -14.41 -7.56 2.32
C PRO A 177 -13.08 -7.02 1.77
N ALA A 178 -12.24 -7.93 1.28
CA ALA A 178 -10.87 -7.63 0.86
C ALA A 178 -10.59 -8.08 -0.58
N TRP A 179 -9.80 -7.29 -1.28
CA TRP A 179 -9.26 -7.57 -2.60
C TRP A 179 -7.74 -7.44 -2.57
N SER A 180 -7.02 -8.26 -3.32
CA SER A 180 -5.57 -8.21 -3.40
C SER A 180 -5.08 -8.26 -4.84
N LEU A 181 -4.31 -7.25 -5.24
CA LEU A 181 -3.55 -7.25 -6.48
C LEU A 181 -2.10 -7.60 -6.20
N ILE A 182 -1.64 -8.74 -6.73
CA ILE A 182 -0.32 -9.29 -6.47
C ILE A 182 0.54 -9.19 -7.74
N PRO A 183 1.55 -8.32 -7.80
CA PRO A 183 2.54 -8.33 -8.86
C PRO A 183 3.52 -9.49 -8.68
N THR A 184 3.67 -10.37 -9.68
CA THR A 184 4.50 -11.59 -9.52
C THR A 184 6.00 -11.33 -9.69
N GLY A 185 6.40 -10.15 -10.16
CA GLY A 185 7.79 -9.71 -10.28
C GLY A 185 8.26 -8.84 -9.11
N ASP A 186 7.49 -8.81 -8.01
CA ASP A 186 7.83 -8.04 -6.81
C ASP A 186 9.09 -8.57 -6.12
N LYS A 187 10.06 -7.67 -5.90
CA LYS A 187 11.32 -7.97 -5.20
C LYS A 187 11.36 -7.45 -3.77
N ASN A 188 10.33 -6.70 -3.36
CA ASN A 188 10.22 -6.08 -2.06
C ASN A 188 9.44 -6.97 -1.09
N ILE A 189 8.28 -7.45 -1.52
CA ILE A 189 7.45 -8.38 -0.75
C ILE A 189 7.42 -9.72 -1.47
N PRO A 190 7.91 -10.82 -0.86
CA PRO A 190 7.92 -12.13 -1.50
C PRO A 190 6.52 -12.53 -1.98
N LEU A 191 6.43 -13.12 -3.17
CA LEU A 191 5.16 -13.62 -3.72
C LEU A 191 4.43 -14.53 -2.72
N ALA A 192 5.16 -15.46 -2.10
CA ALA A 192 4.60 -16.37 -1.10
C ALA A 192 4.03 -15.64 0.13
N ALA A 193 4.63 -14.52 0.53
CA ALA A 193 4.12 -13.70 1.64
C ALA A 193 2.81 -13.02 1.24
N GLN A 194 2.73 -12.45 0.04
CA GLN A 194 1.51 -11.81 -0.48
C GLN A 194 0.36 -12.82 -0.61
N GLU A 195 0.64 -14.01 -1.14
CA GLU A 195 -0.34 -15.09 -1.27
C GLU A 195 -0.81 -15.61 0.09
N PHE A 196 0.12 -15.83 1.03
CA PHE A 196 -0.19 -16.25 2.40
C PHE A 196 -1.14 -15.26 3.08
N MET A 197 -0.82 -13.97 3.00
CA MET A 197 -1.62 -12.90 3.59
C MET A 197 -3.00 -12.79 2.93
N ALA A 198 -3.07 -12.81 1.60
CA ALA A 198 -4.32 -12.70 0.86
C ALA A 198 -5.24 -13.91 1.10
N GLN A 199 -4.69 -15.13 1.12
CA GLN A 199 -5.44 -16.35 1.41
C GLN A 199 -6.02 -16.33 2.82
N ARG A 200 -5.23 -15.92 3.83
CA ARG A 200 -5.71 -15.80 5.21
C ARG A 200 -6.85 -14.78 5.35
N ALA A 201 -6.80 -13.70 4.57
CA ALA A 201 -7.82 -12.66 4.57
C ALA A 201 -9.05 -13.00 3.72
N ASP A 202 -9.12 -14.20 3.11
CA ASP A 202 -10.16 -14.59 2.14
C ASP A 202 -10.37 -13.53 1.05
N ALA A 203 -9.28 -12.91 0.60
CA ALA A 203 -9.33 -11.80 -0.35
C ALA A 203 -9.57 -12.32 -1.78
N GLU A 204 -10.32 -11.56 -2.57
CA GLU A 204 -10.37 -11.78 -4.02
C GLU A 204 -9.02 -11.40 -4.65
N VAL A 205 -8.33 -12.36 -5.27
CA VAL A 205 -6.96 -12.17 -5.76
C VAL A 205 -6.92 -11.96 -7.27
N VAL A 206 -6.22 -10.90 -7.70
CA VAL A 206 -5.79 -10.67 -9.09
C VAL A 206 -4.27 -10.66 -9.13
N LYS A 207 -3.67 -11.55 -9.93
CA LYS A 207 -2.23 -11.56 -10.16
C LYS A 207 -1.87 -10.81 -11.44
N VAL A 208 -0.83 -9.99 -11.37
CA VAL A 208 -0.29 -9.28 -12.54
C VAL A 208 1.09 -9.84 -12.84
N ALA A 209 1.19 -10.59 -13.93
CA ALA A 209 2.41 -11.25 -14.35
C ALA A 209 3.54 -10.24 -14.60
N ASP A 210 4.71 -10.54 -14.04
CA ASP A 210 5.99 -9.84 -14.23
C ASP A 210 6.00 -8.35 -13.86
N ALA A 211 4.93 -7.84 -13.24
CA ALA A 211 4.89 -6.47 -12.74
C ALA A 211 5.83 -6.32 -11.54
N SER A 212 6.45 -5.15 -11.42
CA SER A 212 7.28 -4.82 -10.25
C SER A 212 6.43 -4.36 -9.06
N HIS A 213 7.08 -4.04 -7.94
CA HIS A 213 6.42 -3.52 -6.75
C HIS A 213 5.65 -2.20 -7.01
N ALA A 214 6.10 -1.40 -7.98
CA ALA A 214 5.44 -0.17 -8.43
C ALA A 214 4.26 -0.42 -9.40
N VAL A 215 3.51 -1.51 -9.23
CA VAL A 215 2.40 -1.91 -10.13
C VAL A 215 1.30 -0.84 -10.28
N LEU A 216 1.07 -0.01 -9.25
CA LEU A 216 0.16 1.14 -9.33
C LEU A 216 0.59 2.21 -10.35
N VAL A 217 1.89 2.27 -10.67
CA VAL A 217 2.46 3.17 -11.66
C VAL A 217 2.54 2.50 -13.03
N SER A 218 2.97 1.25 -13.08
CA SER A 218 3.21 0.55 -14.35
C SER A 218 1.95 -0.06 -14.97
N ARG A 219 0.92 -0.38 -14.17
CA ARG A 219 -0.37 -0.98 -14.58
C ARG A 219 -1.55 -0.29 -13.87
N PRO A 220 -1.69 1.05 -14.00
CA PRO A 220 -2.72 1.79 -13.29
C PRO A 220 -4.14 1.36 -13.65
N ASP A 221 -4.35 0.89 -14.89
CA ASP A 221 -5.62 0.35 -15.38
C ASP A 221 -6.08 -0.87 -14.57
N LYS A 222 -5.18 -1.84 -14.33
CA LYS A 222 -5.47 -3.05 -13.56
C LYS A 222 -5.81 -2.74 -12.11
N VAL A 223 -5.12 -1.77 -11.54
CA VAL A 223 -5.37 -1.33 -10.17
C VAL A 223 -6.70 -0.58 -10.07
N ALA A 224 -6.99 0.32 -11.00
CA ALA A 224 -8.26 1.03 -11.07
C ALA A 224 -9.45 0.09 -11.30
N ASP A 225 -9.28 -0.95 -12.13
CA ASP A 225 -10.30 -1.99 -12.34
C ASP A 225 -10.63 -2.74 -11.06
N LEU A 226 -9.63 -3.15 -10.29
CA LEU A 226 -9.85 -3.85 -9.03
C LEU A 226 -10.54 -2.96 -8.00
N ILE A 227 -10.10 -1.70 -7.88
CA ILE A 227 -10.73 -0.73 -6.97
C ILE A 227 -12.18 -0.47 -7.39
N ALA A 228 -12.43 -0.29 -8.68
CA ALA A 228 -13.78 -0.08 -9.19
C ALA A 228 -14.68 -1.31 -9.03
N ALA A 229 -14.13 -2.53 -9.04
CA ALA A 229 -14.87 -3.75 -8.74
C ALA A 229 -15.24 -3.84 -7.25
N ALA A 230 -14.30 -3.52 -6.36
CA ALA A 230 -14.51 -3.47 -4.91
C ALA A 230 -15.50 -2.38 -4.48
N ALA A 231 -15.71 -1.36 -5.32
CA ALA A 231 -16.60 -0.23 -5.08
C ALA A 231 -18.06 -0.45 -5.53
N ARG A 232 -18.43 -1.64 -6.03
CA ARG A 232 -19.76 -1.96 -6.56
C ARG A 232 -20.75 -2.46 -5.51
#